data_AF-A0A2W6ZUZ7-F1
#
_entry.id   AF-A0A2W6ZUZ7-F1
#
_cell.length_a   1.000
_cell.length_b   1.000
_cell.length_c   1.000
_cell.angle_alpha   90.00
_cell.angle_beta   90.00
_cell.angle_gamma   90.00
#
_symmetry.space_group_name_H-M   'P 1'
#
loop_
_entity.id
_entity.type
_entity.pdbx_description
1 polymer ?
#
loop_
_entity_poly.entity_id
_entity_poly.type
_entity_poly.pdbx_seq_one_letter_code
_entity_poly.pdbx_strand_id
1 'polypeptide(L)' 'QLELRLQEAARLGFRRAVVPRASGLSPLAADLDLEVIEAASVAEALVAALGVDPAAD' A
#
# COMPACT_ATOMS: atom_id res chain seq x y z
N GLN A 1 -12.33 -1.48 -8.42
CA GLN A 1 -12.75 -1.49 -6.98
C GLN A 1 -11.59 -1.07 -6.08
N LEU A 2 -10.37 -1.58 -6.30
CA LEU A 2 -9.18 -1.15 -5.53
C LEU A 2 -8.79 0.30 -5.83
N GLU A 3 -8.95 0.74 -7.08
CA GLU A 3 -8.71 2.11 -7.54
C GLU A 3 -9.55 3.10 -6.74
N LEU A 4 -10.84 2.82 -6.59
CA LEU A 4 -11.77 3.67 -5.82
C LEU A 4 -11.37 3.72 -4.33
N ARG A 5 -10.97 2.58 -3.75
CA ARG A 5 -10.50 2.53 -2.36
C ARG A 5 -9.22 3.35 -2.16
N LEU A 6 -8.33 3.33 -3.14
CA LEU A 6 -7.09 4.10 -3.12
C LEU A 6 -7.36 5.61 -3.19
N GLN A 7 -8.31 6.02 -4.05
CA GLN A 7 -8.79 7.41 -4.13
C GLN A 7 -9.41 7.88 -2.81
N GLU A 8 -10.27 7.07 -2.18
CA GLU A 8 -10.86 7.41 -0.89
C GLU A 8 -9.81 7.44 0.23
N ALA A 9 -8.81 6.56 0.21
CA ALA A 9 -7.71 6.61 1.17
C ALA A 9 -6.92 7.93 1.06
N ALA A 10 -6.59 8.37 -0.17
CA ALA A 10 -5.98 9.68 -0.39
C ALA A 10 -6.86 10.82 0.14
N ARG A 11 -8.16 10.78 -0.14
CA ARG A 11 -9.14 11.77 0.34
C ARG A 11 -9.23 11.84 1.87
N LEU A 12 -9.07 10.71 2.55
CA LEU A 12 -9.05 10.64 4.01
C LEU A 12 -7.71 11.09 4.63
N GLY A 13 -6.72 11.45 3.80
CA GLY A 13 -5.42 11.96 4.24
C GLY A 13 -4.38 10.89 4.56
N PHE A 14 -4.61 9.64 4.14
CA PHE A 14 -3.53 8.65 4.17
C PHE A 14 -2.45 9.06 3.17
N ARG A 15 -1.18 8.80 3.51
CA ARG A 15 -0.02 9.11 2.66
C ARG A 15 0.69 7.89 2.11
N ARG A 16 0.37 6.70 2.64
CA ARG A 16 0.96 5.43 2.23
C ARG A 16 -0.10 4.37 2.11
N ALA A 17 0.04 3.51 1.11
CA ALA A 17 -0.83 2.36 0.89
C ALA A 17 0.01 1.10 0.61
N VAL A 18 -0.31 0.00 1.31
CA VAL A 18 0.21 -1.32 0.96
C VAL A 18 -0.78 -1.97 0.01
N VAL A 19 -0.32 -2.37 -1.17
CA VAL A 19 -1.16 -2.97 -2.22
C VAL A 19 -0.60 -4.31 -2.68
N PRO A 20 -1.42 -5.19 -3.28
CA PRO A 20 -0.92 -6.40 -3.91
C PRO A 20 0.08 -6.07 -5.03
N ARG A 21 1.18 -6.81 -5.08
CA ARG A 21 2.16 -6.73 -6.16
C ARG A 21 1.47 -6.94 -7.52
N ALA A 22 1.93 -6.21 -8.53
CA ALA A 22 1.37 -6.24 -9.88
C ALA A 22 -0.13 -5.85 -9.98
N SER A 23 -0.65 -5.10 -9.01
CA SER A 23 -2.01 -4.52 -9.08
C SER A 23 -2.15 -3.39 -10.11
N GLY A 24 -1.05 -2.85 -10.62
CA GLY A 24 -1.06 -1.76 -11.59
C GLY A 24 -1.50 -0.41 -11.02
N LEU A 25 -1.53 -0.27 -9.69
CA LEU A 25 -2.03 0.93 -9.01
C LEU A 25 -0.97 2.03 -8.82
N SER A 26 0.31 1.72 -9.08
CA SER A 26 1.43 2.64 -8.87
C SER A 26 1.30 3.96 -9.65
N PRO A 27 0.83 3.99 -10.92
CA PRO A 27 0.55 5.25 -11.62
C PRO A 27 -0.56 6.07 -10.95
N LEU A 28 -1.68 5.42 -10.58
CA LEU A 28 -2.80 6.10 -9.91
C LEU A 28 -2.37 6.66 -8.54
N ALA A 29 -1.54 5.93 -7.80
CA ALA A 29 -1.02 6.39 -6.52
C ALA A 29 -0.12 7.61 -6.66
N ALA A 30 0.71 7.67 -7.70
CA ALA A 30 1.54 8.84 -8.00
C ALA A 30 0.67 10.08 -8.26
N ASP A 31 -0.42 9.93 -9.02
CA ASP A 31 -1.38 11.01 -9.27
C ASP A 31 -2.11 11.49 -7.99
N LEU A 32 -2.21 10.62 -6.98
CA LEU A 32 -2.86 10.87 -5.70
C LEU A 32 -1.90 11.31 -4.58
N ASP A 33 -0.61 11.49 -4.88
CA ASP A 33 0.45 11.76 -3.89
C ASP A 33 0.51 10.70 -2.76
N LEU A 34 0.25 9.44 -3.13
CA LEU A 34 0.32 8.29 -2.25
C LEU A 34 1.60 7.51 -2.50
N GLU A 35 2.37 7.24 -1.44
CA GLU A 35 3.43 6.25 -1.48
C GLU A 35 2.81 4.85 -1.53
N VAL A 36 3.15 4.06 -2.56
CA VAL A 36 2.69 2.67 -2.67
C VAL A 36 3.80 1.70 -2.35
N ILE A 37 3.47 0.73 -1.50
CA ILE A 37 4.33 -0.39 -1.12
C ILE A 37 3.68 -1.67 -1.66
N GLU A 38 4.37 -2.37 -2.57
CA GLU A 38 3.86 -3.59 -3.18
C GLU A 38 4.28 -4.85 -2.39
N ALA A 39 3.29 -5.59 -1.90
CA ALA A 39 3.49 -6.84 -1.17
C ALA A 39 2.96 -8.04 -1.97
N ALA A 40 3.72 -9.15 -1.99
CA ALA A 40 3.27 -10.42 -2.59
C ALA A 40 2.72 -11.42 -1.57
N SER A 41 2.88 -11.16 -0.27
CA SER A 41 2.36 -12.01 0.79
C SER A 41 1.77 -11.18 1.93
N VAL A 42 0.91 -11.80 2.74
CA VAL A 42 0.37 -11.16 3.94
C VAL A 42 1.49 -10.80 4.92
N ALA A 43 2.52 -11.64 5.04
CA ALA A 43 3.67 -11.35 5.89
C ALA A 43 4.38 -10.06 5.44
N GLU A 44 4.74 -9.96 4.15
CA GLU A 44 5.33 -8.73 3.58
C GLU A 44 4.45 -7.49 3.83
N ALA A 45 3.13 -7.63 3.68
CA ALA A 45 2.20 -6.53 3.90
C ALA A 45 2.15 -6.07 5.37
N LEU A 46 2.19 -7.02 6.32
CA LEU A 46 2.22 -6.72 7.75
C LEU A 46 3.52 -6.03 8.16
N VAL A 47 4.66 -6.50 7.66
CA VAL A 47 5.96 -5.86 7.92
C VAL A 47 5.97 -4.43 7.38
N ALA A 48 5.49 -4.21 6.15
CA ALA A 48 5.38 -2.88 5.55
C ALA A 48 4.45 -1.94 6.34
N ALA A 49 3.33 -2.46 6.86
CA ALA A 49 2.34 -1.65 7.58
C ALA A 49 2.76 -1.33 9.02
N LEU A 50 3.37 -2.28 9.72
CA LEU A 50 3.67 -2.18 11.15
C LEU A 50 5.12 -1.75 11.43
N GLY A 51 6.02 -1.87 10.45
CA GLY A 51 7.45 -1.56 10.60
C GLY A 51 8.21 -2.56 11.47
N VAL A 52 7.65 -3.74 11.70
CA VAL A 52 8.23 -4.81 12.52
C VAL A 52 8.23 -6.09 11.68
N ASP A 53 9.39 -6.73 11.54
CA ASP A 53 9.50 -8.07 10.98
C ASP A 53 9.40 -9.10 12.11
N PRO A 54 8.30 -9.89 12.20
CA PRO A 54 8.13 -10.87 13.26
C PRO A 54 9.09 -12.06 13.16
N ALA A 55 9.83 -12.21 12.06
CA ALA A 55 10.84 -13.25 11.87
C ALA A 55 12.28 -12.74 12.11
N ALA A 56 12.46 -11.44 12.37
CA ALA A 56 13.75 -10.88 12.75
C ALA A 56 13.90 -10.95 14.28
N ASP A 57 14.59 -11.99 14.76
CA ASP A 57 15.11 -12.07 16.14
C ASP A 57 16.43 -11.28 16.28
#